data_AF-A0A7S4K8S6-F1
#
_entry.id   AF-A0A7S4K8S6-F1
#
_cell.length_a   1.000
_cell.length_b   1.000
_cell.length_c   1.000
_cell.angle_alpha   90.00
_cell.angle_beta   90.00
_cell.angle_gamma   90.00
#
_symmetry.space_group_name_H-M   'P 1'
#
loop_
_entity.id
_entity.type
_entity.pdbx_description
1 polymer ?
#
loop_
_entity_poly.entity_id
_entity_poly.type
_entity_poly.pdbx_seq_one_letter_code
_entity_poly.pdbx_strand_id
1 'polypeptide(L)'
;KEQVFLSVMTLDKEQGEDLTNAATVGTPDYIAPEIILGTGFGASVDWWSLGCILYEFVVGITPFYSDEIVEIFELALGGVVVWPPEEEGYDISDELKDLIEKLLDVDPATRLGSRGGADEIKAHPFFKGVEWDKLLQQKATFIPHTTSVEDTSYFGPRKDWYDVESIEEELREAATRREEKTDSMRKMQRFSFISVEKLMDMNQQMVAGGGGNW
;
A
#
# COMPACT_ATOMS: atom_id res chain seq x y z
N LYS A 1 0.72 -16.07 -9.81
CA LYS A 1 1.02 -14.68 -10.23
C LYS A 1 0.44 -13.76 -9.16
N GLU A 2 1.09 -13.69 -8.01
CA GLU A 2 0.64 -12.83 -6.90
C GLU A 2 1.91 -12.19 -6.35
N GLN A 3 2.13 -10.94 -6.76
CA GLN A 3 3.08 -10.04 -6.13
C GLN A 3 2.34 -9.27 -5.04
N VAL A 4 3.07 -8.94 -3.97
CA VAL A 4 2.63 -8.17 -2.80
C VAL A 4 1.84 -6.95 -3.28
N PHE A 5 0.52 -7.01 -3.13
CA PHE A 5 -0.38 -5.89 -3.39
C PHE A 5 -0.28 -4.98 -2.16
N LEU A 6 0.47 -3.89 -2.27
CA LEU A 6 0.34 -2.76 -1.37
C LEU A 6 -1.01 -2.08 -1.69
N SER A 7 -2.09 -2.69 -1.24
CA SER A 7 -3.43 -2.11 -1.34
C SER A 7 -3.65 -1.17 -0.17
N VAL A 8 -3.02 -0.01 -0.21
CA VAL A 8 -3.48 1.16 0.54
C VAL A 8 -4.16 2.08 -0.47
N MET A 9 -5.48 2.15 -0.35
CA MET A 9 -6.37 2.77 -1.33
C MET A 9 -6.13 4.27 -1.42
N THR A 10 -5.97 4.69 -2.67
CA THR A 10 -6.21 6.03 -3.20
C THR A 10 -7.47 6.65 -2.55
N LEU A 11 -7.30 7.71 -1.76
CA LEU A 11 -8.42 8.55 -1.35
C LEU A 11 -8.85 9.42 -2.53
N ASP A 12 -10.09 9.21 -2.97
CA ASP A 12 -10.80 10.16 -3.82
C ASP A 12 -11.00 11.47 -3.05
N LYS A 13 -10.78 12.59 -3.74
CA LYS A 13 -10.85 13.97 -3.24
C LYS A 13 -12.14 14.26 -2.46
N GLU A 14 -12.02 14.60 -1.18
CA GLU A 14 -12.76 15.72 -0.58
C GLU A 14 -11.85 16.45 0.43
N GLN A 15 -11.82 17.78 0.34
CA GLN A 15 -10.91 18.66 1.07
C GLN A 15 -11.39 18.84 2.53
N GLY A 16 -10.47 18.66 3.49
CA GLY A 16 -10.49 19.42 4.74
C GLY A 16 -11.02 18.74 6.00
N GLU A 17 -10.79 17.45 6.21
CA GLU A 17 -10.92 16.86 7.56
C GLU A 17 -9.59 16.80 8.30
N ASP A 18 -9.67 17.19 9.57
CA ASP A 18 -8.61 17.19 10.57
C ASP A 18 -8.09 15.76 10.78
N LEU A 19 -6.83 15.52 10.43
CA LEU A 19 -6.17 14.22 10.53
C LEU A 19 -6.17 13.65 11.96
N THR A 20 -6.45 14.49 12.98
CA THR A 20 -6.58 14.07 14.37
C THR A 20 -7.84 13.21 14.63
N ASN A 21 -8.86 13.26 13.76
CA ASN A 21 -10.05 12.39 13.85
C ASN A 21 -10.05 11.24 12.83
N ALA A 22 -8.99 11.11 12.02
CA ALA A 22 -8.89 10.14 10.94
C ALA A 22 -8.42 8.77 11.44
N ALA A 23 -9.24 8.09 12.24
CA ALA A 23 -9.06 6.67 12.57
C ALA A 23 -9.23 5.73 11.35
N THR A 24 -9.05 6.21 10.11
CA THR A 24 -9.52 5.54 8.90
C THR A 24 -8.55 5.56 7.71
N VAL A 25 -7.29 5.98 7.86
CA VAL A 25 -6.38 5.97 6.70
C VAL A 25 -4.97 5.54 7.04
N GLY A 26 -4.73 4.22 6.92
CA GLY A 26 -3.41 3.62 6.95
C GLY A 26 -2.86 3.34 8.35
N THR A 27 -1.74 2.62 8.37
CA THR A 27 -0.91 2.51 9.57
C THR A 27 -0.06 3.79 9.65
N PRO A 28 -0.12 4.56 10.75
CA PRO A 28 0.45 5.92 10.84
C PRO A 28 1.95 5.97 10.49
N ASP A 29 2.67 4.89 10.73
CA ASP A 29 4.10 4.72 10.49
C ASP A 29 4.56 4.92 9.03
N TYR A 30 3.67 4.81 8.05
CA TYR A 30 4.02 4.87 6.62
C TYR A 30 3.51 6.14 5.93
N ILE A 31 2.92 7.08 6.69
CA ILE A 31 2.34 8.31 6.17
C ILE A 31 3.44 9.33 5.86
N ALA A 32 3.41 9.90 4.66
CA ALA A 32 4.38 10.90 4.22
C ALA A 32 4.16 12.28 4.86
N PRO A 33 5.21 13.10 5.06
CA PRO A 33 5.13 14.43 5.66
C PRO A 33 4.12 15.37 5.00
N GLU A 34 4.04 15.35 3.66
CA GLU A 34 3.11 16.20 2.91
C GLU A 34 1.63 15.80 3.11
N ILE A 35 1.36 14.54 3.45
CA ILE A 35 0.02 14.08 3.83
C ILE A 35 -0.31 14.62 5.22
N ILE A 36 0.61 14.50 6.18
CA ILE A 36 0.47 15.03 7.56
C ILE A 36 0.18 16.53 7.53
N LEU A 37 0.88 17.29 6.69
CA LEU A 37 0.73 18.74 6.57
C LEU A 37 -0.48 19.17 5.73
N GLY A 38 -1.17 18.25 5.04
CA GLY A 38 -2.28 18.57 4.17
C GLY A 38 -1.91 19.48 2.99
N THR A 39 -0.65 19.49 2.56
CA THR A 39 -0.13 20.40 1.50
C THR A 39 -0.45 19.92 0.09
N GLY A 40 -1.16 18.79 -0.03
CA GLY A 40 -1.42 18.10 -1.28
C GLY A 40 -0.35 17.06 -1.57
N PHE A 41 -0.75 15.93 -2.16
CA PHE A 41 0.13 14.81 -2.41
C PHE A 41 0.04 14.31 -3.86
N GLY A 42 1.09 13.63 -4.31
CA GLY A 42 1.16 12.95 -5.60
C GLY A 42 1.81 11.58 -5.45
N ALA A 43 2.32 11.00 -6.53
CA ALA A 43 2.95 9.67 -6.50
C ALA A 43 4.23 9.59 -5.62
N SER A 44 4.76 10.73 -5.14
CA SER A 44 5.91 10.79 -4.24
C SER A 44 5.66 10.16 -2.86
N VAL A 45 4.41 10.09 -2.42
CA VAL A 45 4.06 9.51 -1.11
C VAL A 45 4.29 8.01 -1.09
N ASP A 46 4.11 7.33 -2.23
CA ASP A 46 4.37 5.90 -2.34
C ASP A 46 5.86 5.59 -2.18
N TRP A 47 6.74 6.50 -2.64
CA TRP A 47 8.18 6.39 -2.46
C TRP A 47 8.62 6.58 -1.01
N TRP A 48 7.94 7.44 -0.26
CA TRP A 48 8.14 7.56 1.18
C TRP A 48 7.78 6.24 1.89
N SER A 49 6.59 5.71 1.62
CA SER A 49 6.16 4.44 2.22
C SER A 49 7.08 3.28 1.85
N LEU A 50 7.63 3.27 0.63
CA LEU A 50 8.66 2.32 0.23
C LEU A 50 9.92 2.45 1.09
N GLY A 51 10.38 3.68 1.37
CA GLY A 51 11.49 3.95 2.28
C GLY A 51 11.25 3.38 3.68
N CYS A 52 10.05 3.60 4.24
CA CYS A 52 9.66 3.05 5.54
C CYS A 52 9.71 1.52 5.55
N ILE A 53 9.15 0.86 4.53
CA ILE A 53 9.12 -0.61 4.43
C ILE A 53 10.53 -1.19 4.26
N LEU A 54 11.39 -0.55 3.47
CA LEU A 54 12.78 -1.00 3.28
C LEU A 54 13.59 -0.93 4.58
N TYR A 55 13.40 0.14 5.35
CA TYR A 55 13.99 0.27 6.68
C TYR A 55 13.48 -0.84 7.62
N GLU A 56 12.17 -1.06 7.64
CA GLU A 56 11.55 -2.08 8.48
C GLU A 56 12.04 -3.50 8.15
N PHE A 57 12.30 -3.82 6.88
CA PHE A 57 12.86 -5.13 6.50
C PHE A 57 14.24 -5.39 7.09
N VAL A 58 15.05 -4.36 7.31
CA VAL A 58 16.43 -4.54 7.81
C VAL A 58 16.59 -4.26 9.29
N VAL A 59 15.73 -3.43 9.89
CA VAL A 59 15.78 -3.11 11.32
C VAL A 59 14.72 -3.86 12.12
N GLY A 60 13.60 -4.23 11.51
CA GLY A 60 12.47 -4.93 12.16
C GLY A 60 11.46 -4.01 12.84
N ILE A 61 11.68 -2.70 12.81
CA ILE A 61 10.74 -1.64 13.25
C ILE A 61 10.71 -0.52 12.21
N THR A 62 9.68 0.31 12.25
CA THR A 62 9.52 1.47 11.35
C THR A 62 10.52 2.57 11.70
N PRO A 63 10.91 3.45 10.74
CA PRO A 63 11.94 4.46 10.98
C PRO A 63 11.50 5.57 11.94
N PHE A 64 10.20 5.81 12.07
CA PHE A 64 9.60 6.87 12.90
C PHE A 64 8.68 6.27 13.98
N TYR A 65 9.15 5.22 14.63
CA TYR A 65 8.36 4.48 15.63
C TYR A 65 8.19 5.26 16.95
N SER A 66 6.96 5.31 17.46
CA SER A 66 6.62 5.70 18.84
C SER A 66 5.31 5.03 19.27
N ASP A 67 5.04 5.01 20.57
CA ASP A 67 3.76 4.57 21.14
C ASP A 67 2.63 5.59 20.89
N GLU A 68 2.95 6.87 20.65
CA GLU A 68 1.97 7.94 20.44
C GLU A 68 1.98 8.43 18.99
N ILE A 69 0.81 8.46 18.35
CA ILE A 69 0.65 8.87 16.94
C ILE A 69 1.21 10.27 16.68
N VAL A 70 1.01 11.19 17.62
CA VAL A 70 1.50 12.56 17.50
C VAL A 70 3.02 12.59 17.41
N GLU A 71 3.71 11.75 18.18
CA GLU A 71 5.18 11.67 18.15
C GLU A 71 5.67 10.99 16.87
N ILE A 72 4.98 9.96 16.37
CA ILE A 72 5.25 9.37 15.04
C ILE A 72 5.25 10.47 13.97
N PHE A 73 4.23 11.34 14.00
CA PHE A 73 4.13 12.44 13.04
C PHE A 73 5.23 13.49 13.23
N GLU A 74 5.58 13.86 14.46
CA GLU A 74 6.69 14.78 14.74
C GLU A 74 8.03 14.23 14.23
N LEU A 75 8.29 12.94 14.42
CA LEU A 75 9.48 12.25 13.93
C LEU A 75 9.51 12.20 12.40
N ALA A 76 8.40 11.84 11.75
CA ALA A 76 8.27 11.80 10.30
C ALA A 76 8.48 13.19 9.67
N LEU A 77 7.91 14.24 10.27
CA LEU A 77 8.13 15.64 9.85
C LEU A 77 9.59 16.09 10.07
N GLY A 78 10.27 15.53 11.06
CA GLY A 78 11.69 15.76 11.32
C GLY A 78 12.61 15.10 10.28
N GLY A 79 12.21 13.94 9.73
CA GLY A 79 12.92 13.26 8.65
C GLY A 79 14.29 12.70 9.02
N VAL A 80 14.61 12.60 10.31
CA VAL A 80 15.89 12.08 10.78
C VAL A 80 15.78 10.57 10.95
N VAL A 81 16.41 9.82 10.05
CA VAL A 81 16.52 8.36 10.15
C VAL A 81 17.61 8.01 11.15
N VAL A 82 17.26 7.24 12.19
CA VAL A 82 18.21 6.77 13.19
C VAL A 82 18.58 5.33 12.90
N TRP A 83 19.84 5.07 12.61
CA TRP A 83 20.33 3.70 12.36
C TRP A 83 20.74 3.02 13.67
N PRO A 84 20.49 1.70 13.81
CA PRO A 84 20.97 0.96 14.97
C PRO A 84 22.51 1.00 15.02
N PRO A 85 23.11 1.04 16.23
CA PRO A 85 24.56 0.96 16.40
C PRO A 85 25.15 -0.29 15.72
N GLU A 86 26.35 -0.15 15.14
CA GLU A 86 27.06 -1.27 14.50
C GLU A 86 27.28 -2.46 15.47
N GLU A 87 27.38 -2.16 16.76
CA GLU A 87 27.56 -3.14 17.83
C GLU A 87 26.37 -4.10 18.00
N GLU A 88 25.19 -3.73 17.50
CA GLU A 88 23.99 -4.57 17.55
C GLU A 88 23.96 -5.65 16.46
N GLY A 89 24.94 -5.64 15.54
CA GLY A 89 25.17 -6.73 14.60
C GLY A 89 24.29 -6.69 13.34
N TYR A 90 23.66 -5.56 13.02
CA TYR A 90 22.95 -5.36 11.77
C TYR A 90 23.93 -5.21 10.60
N ASP A 91 23.83 -6.08 9.60
CA ASP A 91 24.61 -6.01 8.36
C ASP A 91 23.84 -5.21 7.30
N ILE A 92 23.92 -3.87 7.40
CA ILE A 92 23.23 -2.94 6.50
C ILE A 92 24.28 -2.19 5.67
N SER A 93 24.25 -2.37 4.36
CA SER A 93 25.21 -1.72 3.46
C SER A 93 24.98 -0.21 3.38
N ASP A 94 26.05 0.56 3.15
CA ASP A 94 25.97 2.01 3.01
C ASP A 94 25.09 2.43 1.82
N GLU A 95 25.07 1.64 0.74
CA GLU A 95 24.19 1.90 -0.41
C GLU A 95 22.71 1.74 -0.07
N LEU A 96 22.37 0.84 0.87
CA LEU A 96 21.00 0.68 1.34
C LEU A 96 20.59 1.84 2.25
N LYS A 97 21.48 2.27 3.15
CA LYS A 97 21.24 3.44 3.99
C LYS A 97 21.00 4.68 3.14
N ASP A 98 21.86 4.92 2.16
CA ASP A 98 21.76 6.02 1.19
C ASP A 98 20.47 5.95 0.35
N LEU A 99 20.03 4.75 -0.06
CA LEU A 99 18.75 4.55 -0.75
C LEU A 99 17.57 4.98 0.14
N ILE A 100 17.53 4.47 1.38
CA ILE A 100 16.44 4.70 2.32
C ILE A 100 16.37 6.19 2.69
N GLU A 101 17.50 6.81 3.01
CA GLU A 101 17.57 8.24 3.35
C GLU A 101 17.06 9.12 2.20
N LYS A 102 17.35 8.78 0.94
CA LYS A 102 16.84 9.53 -0.22
C LYS A 102 15.35 9.30 -0.51
N LEU A 103 14.81 8.14 -0.14
CA LEU A 103 13.37 7.86 -0.20
C LEU A 103 12.61 8.55 0.94
N LEU A 104 13.26 8.71 2.10
CA LEU A 104 12.75 9.40 3.28
C LEU A 104 13.13 10.88 3.33
N ASP A 105 13.38 11.50 2.17
CA ASP A 105 13.51 12.95 2.07
C ASP A 105 12.15 13.61 2.33
N VAL A 106 12.12 14.52 3.31
CA VAL A 106 10.91 15.23 3.71
C VAL A 106 10.39 16.11 2.58
N ASP A 107 11.27 16.68 1.74
CA ASP A 107 10.85 17.47 0.59
C ASP A 107 10.48 16.54 -0.57
N PRO A 108 9.19 16.44 -0.94
CA PRO A 108 8.76 15.59 -2.05
C PRO A 108 9.38 15.99 -3.40
N ALA A 109 9.86 17.22 -3.58
CA ALA A 109 10.47 17.65 -4.85
C ALA A 109 11.91 17.15 -5.05
N THR A 110 12.61 16.84 -3.96
CA THR A 110 13.99 16.30 -3.97
C THR A 110 14.05 14.82 -3.66
N ARG A 111 12.98 14.25 -3.08
CA ARG A 111 12.82 12.81 -2.83
C ARG A 111 13.09 11.97 -4.07
N LEU A 112 13.80 10.86 -3.86
CA LEU A 112 14.13 9.91 -4.92
C LEU A 112 12.86 9.31 -5.52
N GLY A 113 12.78 9.30 -6.84
CA GLY A 113 11.61 8.83 -7.59
C GLY A 113 10.60 9.94 -7.92
N SER A 114 10.78 11.16 -7.41
CA SER A 114 9.83 12.25 -7.66
C SER A 114 9.94 12.88 -9.06
N ARG A 115 11.08 12.74 -9.76
CA ARG A 115 11.25 13.31 -11.11
C ARG A 115 11.17 12.25 -12.20
N GLY A 116 11.93 11.16 -12.05
CA GLY A 116 11.99 10.04 -13.00
C GLY A 116 11.23 8.78 -12.56
N GLY A 117 10.48 8.82 -11.46
CA GLY A 117 9.71 7.68 -10.99
C GLY A 117 10.60 6.48 -10.62
N ALA A 118 10.10 5.28 -10.92
CA ALA A 118 10.78 4.04 -10.60
C ALA A 118 12.18 3.93 -11.24
N ASP A 119 12.45 4.62 -12.35
CA ASP A 119 13.72 4.48 -13.06
C ASP A 119 14.89 5.13 -12.29
N GLU A 120 14.64 6.17 -11.49
CA GLU A 120 15.65 6.72 -10.58
C GLU A 120 16.05 5.72 -9.49
N ILE A 121 15.05 5.06 -8.92
CA ILE A 121 15.23 4.07 -7.86
C ILE A 121 15.97 2.85 -8.42
N LYS A 122 15.57 2.35 -9.58
CA LYS A 122 16.24 1.22 -10.25
C LYS A 122 17.70 1.52 -10.61
N ALA A 123 18.04 2.79 -10.86
CA ALA A 123 19.39 3.24 -11.16
C ALA A 123 20.27 3.43 -9.91
N HIS A 124 19.71 3.31 -8.71
CA HIS A 124 20.45 3.49 -7.46
C HIS A 124 21.59 2.45 -7.33
N PRO A 125 22.77 2.82 -6.80
CA PRO A 125 23.89 1.89 -6.59
C PRO A 125 23.55 0.62 -5.82
N PHE A 126 22.58 0.69 -4.90
CA PHE A 126 22.07 -0.47 -4.16
C PHE A 126 21.59 -1.60 -5.09
N PHE A 127 20.96 -1.26 -6.22
CA PHE A 127 20.46 -2.23 -7.18
C PHE A 127 21.46 -2.55 -8.31
N LYS A 128 22.74 -2.22 -8.14
CA LYS A 128 23.77 -2.52 -9.14
C LYS A 128 23.84 -4.02 -9.40
N GLY A 129 23.64 -4.41 -10.66
CA GLY A 129 23.66 -5.81 -11.09
C GLY A 129 22.29 -6.49 -11.10
N VAL A 130 21.22 -5.81 -10.67
CA VAL A 130 19.85 -6.31 -10.80
C VAL A 130 19.40 -6.24 -12.26
N GLU A 131 19.01 -7.39 -12.80
CA GLU A 131 18.43 -7.50 -14.14
C GLU A 131 16.90 -7.35 -14.07
N TRP A 132 16.41 -6.11 -14.05
CA TRP A 132 15.00 -5.77 -13.85
C TRP A 132 14.03 -6.47 -14.84
N ASP A 133 14.41 -6.61 -16.10
CA ASP A 133 13.58 -7.27 -17.13
C ASP A 133 13.44 -8.79 -16.91
N LYS A 134 14.38 -9.39 -16.17
CA LYS A 134 14.39 -10.84 -15.87
C LYS A 134 13.98 -11.14 -14.44
N LEU A 135 13.66 -10.13 -13.63
CA LEU A 135 13.34 -10.28 -12.21
C LEU A 135 12.23 -11.31 -11.98
N LEU A 136 11.17 -11.28 -12.81
CA LEU A 136 10.04 -12.22 -12.72
C LEU A 136 10.37 -13.66 -13.12
N GLN A 137 11.53 -13.88 -13.75
CA GLN A 137 12.01 -15.21 -14.16
C GLN A 137 13.00 -15.79 -13.14
N GLN A 138 13.47 -14.98 -12.18
CA GLN A 138 14.36 -15.43 -11.13
C GLN A 138 13.62 -16.33 -10.14
N LYS A 139 14.35 -17.29 -9.57
CA LYS A 139 13.81 -18.14 -8.51
C LYS A 139 13.59 -17.30 -7.26
N ALA A 140 12.37 -17.30 -6.73
CA ALA A 140 12.07 -16.63 -5.47
C ALA A 140 12.86 -17.25 -4.32
N THR A 141 13.40 -16.40 -3.43
CA THR A 141 14.13 -16.82 -2.23
C THR A 141 13.24 -17.59 -1.26
N PHE A 142 11.96 -17.20 -1.20
CA PHE A 142 10.94 -17.85 -0.39
C PHE A 142 9.82 -18.37 -1.28
N ILE A 143 9.47 -19.64 -1.09
CA ILE A 143 8.33 -20.27 -1.75
C ILE A 143 7.43 -20.81 -0.62
N PRO A 144 6.22 -20.26 -0.43
CA PRO A 144 5.32 -20.72 0.62
C PRO A 144 4.95 -22.18 0.39
N HIS A 145 4.92 -22.95 1.47
CA HIS A 145 4.49 -24.34 1.46
C HIS A 145 3.00 -24.41 1.83
N THR A 146 2.15 -24.49 0.81
CA THR A 146 0.70 -24.60 0.99
C THR A 146 0.25 -26.05 0.94
N THR A 147 -0.62 -26.44 1.86
CA THR A 147 -1.18 -27.78 1.98
C THR A 147 -2.42 -28.00 1.10
N SER A 148 -3.22 -26.95 0.87
CA SER A 148 -4.37 -26.95 -0.05
C SER A 148 -4.56 -25.56 -0.69
N VAL A 149 -5.53 -25.46 -1.61
CA VAL A 149 -5.92 -24.18 -2.22
C VAL A 149 -6.65 -23.24 -1.26
N GLU A 150 -7.21 -23.77 -0.16
CA GLU A 150 -7.82 -22.99 0.91
C GLU A 150 -6.88 -22.78 2.11
N ASP A 151 -5.60 -23.10 1.97
CA ASP A 151 -4.64 -22.95 3.05
C ASP A 151 -4.47 -21.47 3.44
N THR A 152 -4.80 -21.17 4.70
CA THR A 152 -4.74 -19.83 5.29
C THR A 152 -3.67 -19.72 6.38
N SER A 153 -2.79 -20.72 6.50
CA SER A 153 -1.78 -20.81 7.58
C SER A 153 -0.76 -19.67 7.62
N TYR A 154 -0.52 -18.98 6.49
CA TYR A 154 0.34 -17.80 6.42
C TYR A 154 -0.36 -16.49 6.84
N PHE A 155 -1.66 -16.54 7.15
CA PHE A 155 -2.44 -15.38 7.56
C PHE A 155 -2.88 -15.52 9.02
N GLY A 156 -2.65 -14.47 9.82
CA GLY A 156 -3.21 -14.38 11.16
C GLY A 156 -4.75 -14.24 11.11
N PRO A 157 -5.47 -14.72 12.14
CA PRO A 157 -6.91 -14.49 12.22
C PRO A 157 -7.17 -12.98 12.34
N ARG A 158 -8.13 -12.47 11.55
CA ARG A 158 -8.49 -11.03 11.53
C ARG A 158 -8.85 -10.47 12.91
N LYS A 159 -9.34 -11.32 13.82
CA LYS A 159 -9.71 -10.95 15.19
C LYS A 159 -8.53 -10.47 16.03
N ASP A 160 -7.30 -10.82 15.65
CA ASP A 160 -6.10 -10.39 16.37
C ASP A 160 -5.73 -8.94 16.02
N TRP A 161 -6.26 -8.42 14.92
CA TRP A 161 -5.92 -7.10 14.36
C TRP A 161 -7.09 -6.11 14.38
N TYR A 162 -8.32 -6.63 14.43
CA TYR A 162 -9.54 -5.82 14.40
C TYR A 162 -10.49 -6.28 15.50
N ASP A 163 -11.14 -5.32 16.16
CA ASP A 163 -12.29 -5.61 17.02
C ASP A 163 -13.50 -6.01 16.16
N VAL A 164 -13.55 -7.29 15.81
CA VAL A 164 -14.61 -7.86 14.98
C VAL A 164 -15.97 -7.79 15.68
N GLU A 165 -16.00 -7.77 17.02
CA GLU A 165 -17.25 -7.71 17.77
C GLU A 165 -17.90 -6.32 17.63
N SER A 166 -17.09 -5.26 17.75
CA SER A 166 -17.52 -3.88 17.48
C SER A 166 -18.03 -3.71 16.04
N ILE A 167 -17.30 -4.21 15.04
CA ILE A 167 -17.71 -4.12 13.62
C ILE A 167 -19.02 -4.91 13.36
N GLU A 168 -19.17 -6.10 13.94
CA GLU A 168 -20.40 -6.89 13.80
C GLU A 168 -21.61 -6.20 14.44
N GLU A 169 -21.41 -5.51 15.56
CA GLU A 169 -22.46 -4.74 16.22
C GLU A 169 -22.90 -3.54 15.36
N GLU A 170 -21.95 -2.75 14.84
CA GLU A 170 -22.24 -1.65 13.92
C GLU A 170 -22.98 -2.13 12.65
N LEU A 171 -22.58 -3.26 12.07
CA LEU A 171 -23.25 -3.85 10.91
C LEU A 171 -24.68 -4.30 11.24
N ARG A 172 -24.92 -4.83 12.44
CA ARG A 172 -26.28 -5.19 12.92
C ARG A 172 -27.14 -3.94 13.14
N GLU A 173 -26.57 -2.87 13.67
CA GLU A 173 -27.25 -1.58 13.85
C GLU A 173 -27.51 -0.86 12.50
N ALA A 174 -26.60 -0.97 11.54
CA ALA A 174 -26.80 -0.45 10.19
C ALA A 174 -27.86 -1.27 9.44
N ALA A 175 -27.92 -2.58 9.65
CA ALA A 175 -28.92 -3.45 9.03
C ALA A 175 -30.35 -3.20 9.55
N THR A 176 -30.50 -2.69 10.78
CA THR A 176 -31.80 -2.34 11.37
C THR A 176 -32.30 -0.96 10.95
N ARG A 177 -31.42 -0.02 10.54
CA ARG A 177 -31.79 1.27 9.94
C ARG A 177 -32.33 1.08 8.52
N ARG A 178 -33.65 0.97 8.38
CA ARG A 178 -34.32 0.49 7.16
C ARG A 178 -34.76 1.56 6.14
N GLU A 179 -34.37 2.84 6.26
CA GLU A 179 -34.98 3.91 5.43
C GLU A 179 -34.09 4.62 4.39
N GLU A 180 -32.77 4.41 4.34
CA GLU A 180 -31.90 5.06 3.32
C GLU A 180 -31.42 4.11 2.21
N LYS A 181 -32.09 2.96 2.05
CA LYS A 181 -31.62 1.86 1.20
C LYS A 181 -31.68 2.16 -0.31
N THR A 182 -32.52 3.09 -0.76
CA THR A 182 -32.84 3.28 -2.19
C THR A 182 -31.81 4.11 -2.95
N ASP A 183 -31.21 5.13 -2.32
CA ASP A 183 -30.20 5.99 -2.97
C ASP A 183 -28.80 5.34 -2.94
N SER A 184 -28.45 4.68 -1.84
CA SER A 184 -27.22 3.90 -1.70
C SER A 184 -27.17 2.70 -2.67
N MET A 185 -28.30 2.02 -2.90
CA MET A 185 -28.37 0.95 -3.90
C MET A 185 -28.15 1.46 -5.33
N ARG A 186 -28.58 2.68 -5.67
CA ARG A 186 -28.32 3.29 -6.99
C ARG A 186 -26.84 3.60 -7.20
N LYS A 187 -26.12 4.03 -6.16
CA LYS A 187 -24.66 4.22 -6.21
C LYS A 187 -23.90 2.91 -6.45
N MET A 188 -24.36 1.78 -5.90
CA MET A 188 -23.74 0.46 -6.11
C MET A 188 -24.05 -0.20 -7.46
N GLN A 189 -25.05 0.26 -8.22
CA GLN A 189 -25.40 -0.33 -9.52
C GLN A 189 -24.27 -0.21 -10.57
N ARG A 190 -23.27 0.65 -10.35
CA ARG A 190 -22.06 0.77 -11.20
C ARG A 190 -20.86 -0.05 -10.72
N PHE A 191 -20.99 -0.78 -9.61
CA PHE A 191 -19.92 -1.64 -9.07
C PHE A 191 -19.99 -3.09 -9.57
N SER A 192 -20.63 -3.35 -10.71
CA SER A 192 -20.55 -4.66 -11.35
C SER A 192 -19.17 -4.84 -11.98
N PHE A 193 -18.33 -5.70 -11.39
CA PHE A 193 -17.08 -6.12 -12.00
C PHE A 193 -17.34 -7.34 -12.90
N ILE A 194 -17.08 -7.20 -14.20
CA ILE A 194 -17.06 -8.32 -15.14
C ILE A 194 -15.61 -8.49 -15.57
N SER A 195 -15.06 -9.70 -15.44
CA SER A 195 -13.70 -9.96 -15.90
C SER A 195 -13.59 -9.72 -17.40
N VAL A 196 -12.43 -9.21 -17.85
CA VAL A 196 -12.18 -8.91 -19.26
C VAL A 196 -12.34 -10.17 -20.13
N GLU A 197 -11.98 -11.34 -19.62
CA GLU A 197 -12.17 -12.64 -20.29
C GLU A 197 -13.65 -12.90 -20.58
N LYS A 198 -14.53 -12.65 -19.61
CA LYS A 198 -15.98 -12.83 -19.76
C LYS A 198 -16.59 -11.81 -20.72
N LEU A 199 -16.03 -10.59 -20.80
CA LEU A 199 -16.40 -9.59 -21.81
C LEU A 199 -15.97 -10.01 -23.22
N MET A 200 -14.80 -10.63 -23.38
CA MET A 200 -14.34 -11.13 -24.68
C MET A 200 -15.22 -12.29 -25.17
N ASP A 201 -15.56 -13.24 -24.30
CA ASP A 201 -16.47 -14.34 -24.63
C ASP A 201 -17.86 -13.85 -25.03
N MET A 202 -18.40 -12.86 -24.31
CA MET A 202 -19.69 -12.25 -24.65
C MET A 202 -19.65 -11.53 -26.00
N ASN A 203 -18.55 -10.86 -26.34
CA ASN A 203 -18.38 -10.19 -27.62
C ASN A 203 -18.25 -11.21 -28.77
N GLN A 204 -17.55 -12.32 -28.52
CA GLN A 204 -17.38 -13.41 -29.49
C GLN A 204 -18.71 -14.13 -29.78
N GLN A 205 -19.58 -14.27 -28.77
CA GLN A 205 -20.95 -14.79 -28.95
C GLN A 205 -21.85 -13.81 -29.72
N MET A 206 -21.71 -12.49 -29.52
CA MET A 206 -22.45 -11.49 -30.29
C MET A 206 -22.02 -11.43 -31.77
N VAL A 207 -20.73 -11.59 -32.06
CA VAL A 207 -20.21 -11.66 -33.43
C VAL A 207 -20.63 -12.96 -34.12
N ALA A 208 -20.71 -14.08 -33.40
CA ALA A 208 -21.19 -15.35 -33.93
C ALA A 208 -22.71 -15.40 -34.18
N GLY A 209 -23.49 -14.57 -33.47
CA GLY A 209 -24.95 -14.47 -33.62
C GLY A 209 -25.44 -13.49 -34.71
N GLY A 210 -24.56 -12.65 -35.25
CA GLY A 210 -24.89 -11.60 -36.23
C GLY A 210 -24.96 -12.05 -37.70
N GLY A 211 -24.81 -13.34 -37.98
CA GLY A 211 -24.96 -13.91 -39.32
C GLY A 211 -26.43 -14.22 -39.65
N GLY A 212 -27.28 -13.22 -39.81
CA GLY A 212 -28.71 -13.43 -40.08
C GLY A 212 -29.42 -12.26 -40.76
N ASN A 213 -29.32 -12.25 -42.10
CA ASN A 213 -30.05 -11.48 -43.11
C ASN A 213 -30.12 -9.94 -43.04
N TRP A 214 -29.69 -9.35 -44.17
CA TRP A 214 -30.00 -7.99 -44.62
C TRP A 214 -31.50 -7.73 -44.73
#